data_AF-A0A7C9LYF6-F1
#
_entry.id   AF-A0A7C9LYF6-F1
#
_cell.length_a   1.000
_cell.length_b   1.000
_cell.length_c   1.000
_cell.angle_alpha   90.00
_cell.angle_beta   90.00
_cell.angle_gamma   90.00
#
_symmetry.space_group_name_H-M   'P 1'
#
loop_
_entity.id
_entity.type
_entity.pdbx_description
1 polymer ?
#
loop_
_entity_poly.entity_id
_entity_poly.type
_entity_poly.pdbx_seq_one_letter_code
_entity_poly.pdbx_strand_id
1 'polypeptide(L)'
;MGEHVEYLGVYDADGGVRGELAYLVGHLLGTAECALCDITHTWRRKPEWDGMVRRLGVPFVLRHRDEVTDAAASAVVEATGLPVVLGRDADGAWHPLLGRVDLERAEGRVAEFERLLLAARADQDSGSPSA
;
A
#
# COMPACT_ATOMS: atom_id res chain seq x y z
N MET A 1 16.43 -15.35 1.34
CA MET A 1 15.08 -15.81 1.69
C MET A 1 14.42 -14.66 2.41
N GLY A 2 13.57 -13.92 1.73
CA GLY A 2 12.86 -12.81 2.34
C GLY A 2 11.43 -12.79 1.87
N GLU A 3 10.68 -13.84 2.18
CA GLU A 3 9.23 -13.69 2.21
C GLU A 3 8.92 -12.50 3.12
N HIS A 4 8.18 -11.50 2.60
CA HIS A 4 7.75 -10.39 3.43
C HIS A 4 6.87 -10.93 4.54
N VAL A 5 7.17 -10.56 5.79
CA VAL A 5 6.41 -10.99 6.97
C VAL A 5 5.21 -10.09 7.25
N GLU A 6 5.18 -8.91 6.63
CA GLU A 6 4.11 -7.92 6.71
C GLU A 6 4.14 -6.98 5.50
N TYR A 7 2.97 -6.51 5.08
CA TYR A 7 2.82 -5.38 4.16
C TYR A 7 2.20 -4.18 4.87
N LEU A 8 2.68 -2.99 4.53
CA LEU A 8 2.12 -1.72 4.99
C LEU A 8 1.75 -0.86 3.78
N GLY A 9 0.46 -0.62 3.57
CA GLY A 9 -0.04 0.38 2.63
C GLY A 9 -0.27 1.72 3.33
N VAL A 10 0.38 2.77 2.84
CA VAL A 10 0.22 4.14 3.37
C VAL A 10 -0.50 5.00 2.34
N TYR A 11 -1.66 5.51 2.74
CA TYR A 11 -2.45 6.41 1.91
C TYR A 11 -1.80 7.80 1.82
N ASP A 12 -2.04 8.48 0.72
CA ASP A 12 -1.78 9.91 0.57
C ASP A 12 -2.95 10.72 1.14
N ALA A 13 -3.30 10.49 2.41
CA ALA A 13 -4.39 11.15 3.13
C ALA A 13 -4.10 11.14 4.65
N ASP A 14 -4.65 12.12 5.37
CA ASP A 14 -4.57 12.21 6.85
C ASP A 14 -5.80 11.56 7.50
N GLY A 15 -5.60 10.94 8.66
CA GLY A 15 -6.59 10.29 9.50
C GLY A 15 -7.39 11.31 10.31
N GLY A 16 -8.54 11.72 9.80
CA GLY A 16 -9.44 12.67 10.49
C GLY A 16 -10.90 12.21 10.46
N VAL A 17 -11.48 12.04 11.66
CA VAL A 17 -12.87 11.67 12.01
C VAL A 17 -13.93 11.77 10.88
N ARG A 18 -13.94 10.80 9.97
CA ARG A 18 -15.12 10.27 9.25
C ARG A 18 -14.83 8.84 8.85
N GLY A 19 -15.19 7.91 9.74
CA GLY A 19 -15.11 6.47 9.46
C GLY A 19 -15.66 6.12 8.08
N GLU A 20 -14.91 5.30 7.36
CA GLU A 20 -15.28 4.58 6.13
C GLU A 20 -15.76 5.37 4.89
N LEU A 21 -16.00 6.69 4.94
CA LEU A 21 -16.81 7.39 3.90
C LEU A 21 -16.32 8.80 3.48
N ALA A 22 -15.02 9.05 3.38
CA ALA A 22 -14.52 10.34 2.87
C ALA A 22 -14.39 10.43 1.33
N TYR A 23 -14.76 9.39 0.56
CA TYR A 23 -14.64 9.42 -0.90
C TYR A 23 -15.47 10.55 -1.57
N LEU A 24 -16.54 11.01 -0.92
CA LEU A 24 -17.44 12.02 -1.50
C LEU A 24 -17.03 13.48 -1.29
N VAL A 25 -15.93 13.80 -0.62
CA VAL A 25 -15.56 15.23 -0.39
C VAL A 25 -14.45 15.73 -1.33
N GLY A 26 -13.67 14.84 -1.95
CA GLY A 26 -12.56 15.24 -2.83
C GLY A 26 -12.95 15.60 -4.27
N HIS A 27 -14.02 15.01 -4.81
CA HIS A 27 -14.37 15.18 -6.23
C HIS A 27 -14.84 16.61 -6.60
N LEU A 28 -15.07 17.48 -5.62
CA LEU A 28 -15.39 18.90 -5.83
C LEU A 28 -14.25 19.87 -5.49
N LEU A 29 -13.14 19.41 -4.92
CA LEU A 29 -12.07 20.26 -4.38
C LEU A 29 -10.68 19.69 -4.71
N GLY A 30 -10.40 19.46 -6.00
CA GLY A 30 -9.06 19.52 -6.63
C GLY A 30 -7.85 18.96 -5.87
N THR A 31 -8.03 17.96 -5.00
CA THR A 31 -6.99 17.34 -4.18
C THR A 31 -6.77 15.94 -4.72
N ALA A 32 -5.50 15.58 -4.94
CA ALA A 32 -5.08 14.42 -5.71
C ALA A 32 -5.84 13.14 -5.32
N GLU A 33 -6.39 12.43 -6.32
CA GLU A 33 -6.97 11.10 -6.12
C GLU A 33 -5.88 10.16 -5.61
N CYS A 34 -6.07 9.60 -4.41
CA CYS A 34 -5.16 8.63 -3.85
C CYS A 34 -5.46 7.25 -4.46
N ALA A 35 -4.63 6.79 -5.39
CA ALA A 35 -4.83 5.51 -6.08
C ALA A 35 -4.99 4.31 -5.11
N LEU A 36 -4.29 4.30 -3.97
CA LEU A 36 -4.46 3.23 -2.97
C LEU A 36 -5.85 3.28 -2.30
N CYS A 37 -6.44 4.48 -2.12
CA CYS A 37 -7.82 4.61 -1.67
C CYS A 37 -8.79 4.00 -2.70
N ASP A 38 -8.59 4.28 -3.99
CA ASP A 38 -9.43 3.72 -5.07
C ASP A 38 -9.33 2.20 -5.14
N ILE A 39 -8.15 1.64 -4.90
CA ILE A 39 -7.92 0.18 -4.89
C ILE A 39 -8.63 -0.48 -3.71
N THR A 40 -8.64 0.17 -2.54
CA THR A 40 -9.08 -0.44 -1.27
C THR A 40 -10.56 -0.16 -0.96
N HIS A 41 -11.12 0.95 -1.45
CA HIS A 41 -12.44 1.43 -1.10
C HIS A 41 -13.29 1.82 -2.33
N THR A 42 -14.60 1.90 -2.12
CA THR A 42 -15.52 2.65 -2.98
C THR A 42 -16.26 3.64 -2.10
N TRP A 43 -17.29 3.19 -1.40
CA TRP A 43 -17.93 3.90 -0.29
C TRP A 43 -17.69 3.21 1.06
N ARG A 44 -17.09 2.04 1.02
CA ARG A 44 -16.60 1.22 2.13
C ARG A 44 -15.44 0.37 1.60
N ARG A 45 -14.75 -0.36 2.47
CA ARG A 45 -13.71 -1.31 2.03
C ARG A 45 -14.28 -2.35 1.07
N LYS A 46 -13.55 -2.62 -0.02
CA LYS A 46 -13.94 -3.62 -1.04
C LYS A 46 -13.84 -5.04 -0.47
N PRO A 47 -14.87 -5.89 -0.57
CA PRO A 47 -14.77 -7.30 -0.17
C PRO A 47 -13.67 -8.07 -0.92
N GLU A 48 -13.39 -7.68 -2.17
CA GLU A 48 -12.32 -8.22 -3.00
C GLU A 48 -10.95 -7.96 -2.38
N TRP A 49 -10.76 -6.79 -1.75
CA TRP A 49 -9.54 -6.45 -1.01
C TRP A 49 -9.32 -7.42 0.15
N ASP A 50 -10.33 -7.61 0.99
CA ASP A 50 -10.25 -8.56 2.11
C ASP A 50 -10.06 -10.01 1.61
N GLY A 51 -10.63 -10.34 0.46
CA GLY A 51 -10.41 -11.60 -0.24
C GLY A 51 -8.96 -11.79 -0.68
N MET A 52 -8.35 -10.75 -1.23
CA MET A 52 -6.95 -10.74 -1.65
C MET A 52 -6.02 -10.85 -0.44
N VAL A 53 -6.21 -10.06 0.62
CA VAL A 53 -5.38 -10.12 1.83
C VAL A 53 -5.39 -11.51 2.46
N ARG A 54 -6.56 -12.17 2.50
CA ARG A 54 -6.65 -13.57 2.97
C ARG A 54 -5.87 -14.56 2.10
N ARG A 55 -5.79 -14.34 0.78
CA ARG A 55 -5.01 -15.18 -0.14
C ARG A 55 -3.52 -14.95 -0.05
N LEU A 56 -3.08 -13.72 0.26
CA LEU A 56 -1.66 -13.40 0.42
C LEU A 56 -1.01 -14.21 1.55
N GLY A 57 -1.76 -14.57 2.58
CA GLY A 57 -1.25 -15.32 3.74
C GLY A 57 -0.29 -14.53 4.64
N VAL A 58 -0.09 -13.25 4.33
CA VAL A 58 0.78 -12.30 5.05
C VAL A 58 -0.08 -11.13 5.53
N PRO A 59 0.10 -10.64 6.76
CA PRO A 59 -0.60 -9.45 7.25
C PRO A 59 -0.44 -8.26 6.30
N PHE A 60 -1.55 -7.58 6.00
CA PHE A 60 -1.55 -6.33 5.24
C PHE A 60 -2.23 -5.25 6.08
N VAL A 61 -1.44 -4.30 6.57
CA VAL A 61 -1.90 -3.15 7.36
C VAL A 61 -2.07 -1.94 6.46
N LEU A 62 -3.14 -1.18 6.67
CA LEU A 62 -3.40 0.08 5.96
C LEU A 62 -3.40 1.22 6.97
N ARG A 63 -2.70 2.31 6.65
CA ARG A 63 -2.56 3.50 7.50
C ARG A 63 -2.71 4.78 6.67
N HIS A 64 -3.29 5.80 7.28
CA HIS A 64 -3.13 7.18 6.81
C HIS A 64 -1.69 7.65 7.08
N ARG A 65 -1.25 8.69 6.36
CA ARG A 65 0.15 9.15 6.43
C ARG A 65 0.56 9.57 7.85
N ASP A 66 -0.37 10.16 8.60
CA ASP A 66 -0.22 10.65 9.98
C ASP A 66 -0.41 9.54 11.04
N GLU A 67 -0.86 8.35 10.64
CA GLU A 67 -0.99 7.18 11.50
C GLU A 67 0.27 6.28 11.48
N VAL A 68 1.26 6.59 10.64
CA VAL A 68 2.52 5.84 10.57
C VAL A 68 3.43 6.27 11.71
N THR A 69 3.55 5.43 12.74
CA THR A 69 4.34 5.72 13.95
C THR A 69 5.70 5.01 13.99
N ASP A 70 5.90 3.99 13.14
CA ASP A 70 7.19 3.31 13.01
C ASP A 70 8.18 4.22 12.26
N ALA A 71 9.24 4.65 12.95
CA ALA A 71 10.22 5.59 12.40
C ALA A 71 10.96 5.06 11.16
N ALA A 72 11.21 3.75 11.09
CA ALA A 72 11.88 3.15 9.93
C ALA A 72 10.93 3.13 8.73
N ALA A 73 9.65 2.80 8.94
CA ALA A 73 8.64 2.90 7.89
C ALA A 73 8.49 4.36 7.41
N SER A 74 8.38 5.32 8.33
CA SER A 74 8.24 6.74 7.98
C SER A 74 9.41 7.26 7.14
N ALA A 75 10.65 6.88 7.47
CA ALA A 75 11.81 7.27 6.67
C ALA A 75 11.74 6.74 5.22
N VAL A 76 11.26 5.51 5.03
CA VAL A 76 11.07 4.93 3.68
C VAL A 76 9.93 5.63 2.94
N VAL A 77 8.83 5.96 3.62
CA VAL A 77 7.71 6.72 3.06
C VAL A 77 8.18 8.09 2.58
N GLU A 78 8.95 8.83 3.39
CA GLU A 78 9.48 10.15 3.02
C GLU A 78 10.41 10.09 1.81
N ALA A 79 11.26 9.06 1.73
CA ALA A 79 12.17 8.87 0.60
C ALA A 79 11.47 8.45 -0.70
N THR A 80 10.38 7.67 -0.59
CA THR A 80 9.67 7.09 -1.74
C THR A 80 8.54 7.99 -2.25
N GLY A 81 7.91 8.74 -1.35
CA GLY A 81 6.68 9.49 -1.62
C GLY A 81 5.41 8.65 -1.45
N LEU A 82 4.27 9.34 -1.37
CA LEU A 82 2.93 8.74 -1.18
C LEU A 82 2.11 8.75 -2.48
N PRO A 83 1.07 7.89 -2.60
CA PRO A 83 0.84 6.71 -1.76
C PRO A 83 1.90 5.63 -2.02
N VAL A 84 2.10 4.73 -1.06
CA VAL A 84 3.12 3.67 -1.15
C VAL A 84 2.69 2.38 -0.47
N VAL A 85 3.15 1.25 -0.99
CA VAL A 85 3.13 -0.05 -0.30
C VAL A 85 4.55 -0.49 0.02
N LEU A 86 4.78 -0.78 1.29
CA LEU A 86 6.02 -1.30 1.82
C LEU A 86 5.88 -2.79 2.14
N GLY A 87 6.97 -3.54 1.98
CA GLY A 87 7.13 -4.89 2.50
C GLY A 87 8.14 -4.92 3.63
N ARG A 88 7.84 -5.62 4.73
CA ARG A 88 8.77 -5.87 5.81
C ARG A 88 9.44 -7.22 5.60
N ASP A 89 10.77 -7.26 5.53
CA ASP A 89 11.50 -8.53 5.44
C ASP A 89 11.57 -9.26 6.80
N ALA A 90 12.15 -10.46 6.80
CA ALA A 90 12.30 -11.28 8.00
C ALA A 90 13.27 -10.68 9.05
N ASP A 91 14.18 -9.80 8.63
CA ASP A 91 15.09 -9.05 9.49
C ASP A 91 14.41 -7.81 10.10
N GLY A 92 13.19 -7.51 9.65
CA GLY A 92 12.33 -6.45 10.15
C GLY A 92 12.51 -5.11 9.43
N ALA A 93 13.29 -5.04 8.34
CA ALA A 93 13.51 -3.83 7.56
C ALA A 93 12.38 -3.60 6.54
N TRP A 94 12.07 -2.33 6.31
CA TRP A 94 11.03 -1.89 5.38
C TRP A 94 11.61 -1.57 4.01
N HIS A 95 10.96 -2.08 2.96
CA HIS A 95 11.34 -1.86 1.56
C HIS A 95 10.15 -1.35 0.76
N PRO A 96 10.33 -0.34 -0.11
CA PRO A 96 9.26 0.08 -1.01
C PRO A 96 9.02 -1.00 -2.07
N LEU A 97 7.75 -1.34 -2.30
CA LEU A 97 7.34 -2.34 -3.29
C LEU A 97 6.55 -1.73 -4.43
N LEU A 98 5.57 -0.88 -4.11
CA LEU A 98 4.74 -0.20 -5.10
C LEU A 98 4.66 1.29 -4.74
N GLY A 99 5.15 2.14 -5.64
CA GLY A 99 5.00 3.58 -5.52
C GLY A 99 3.73 4.08 -6.19
N ARG A 100 3.52 5.41 -6.18
CA ARG A 100 2.40 6.09 -6.83
C ARG A 100 2.12 5.58 -8.26
N VAL A 101 3.15 5.57 -9.10
CA VAL A 101 3.02 5.19 -10.52
C VAL A 101 2.55 3.74 -10.67
N ASP A 102 3.03 2.83 -9.82
CA ASP A 102 2.59 1.43 -9.85
C ASP A 102 1.13 1.31 -9.40
N LEU A 103 0.75 2.04 -8.35
CA LEU A 103 -0.61 2.03 -7.82
C LEU A 103 -1.62 2.64 -8.79
N GLU A 104 -1.26 3.71 -9.50
CA GLU A 104 -2.10 4.31 -10.55
C GLU A 104 -2.39 3.33 -11.70
N ARG A 105 -1.43 2.44 -12.04
CA ARG A 105 -1.62 1.39 -13.05
C ARG A 105 -2.62 0.31 -12.63
N ALA A 106 -2.95 0.22 -11.34
CA ALA A 106 -4.00 -0.68 -10.88
C ALA A 106 -5.39 -0.18 -11.26
N GLU A 107 -5.56 1.11 -11.57
CA GLU A 107 -6.84 1.72 -11.97
C GLU A 107 -7.98 1.39 -10.99
N GLY A 108 -7.69 1.38 -9.69
CA GLY A 108 -8.66 1.02 -8.64
C GLY A 108 -9.08 -0.46 -8.61
N ARG A 109 -8.48 -1.35 -9.43
CA ARG A 109 -8.82 -2.78 -9.50
C ARG A 109 -7.95 -3.61 -8.55
N VAL A 110 -8.57 -4.30 -7.60
CA VAL A 110 -7.85 -5.17 -6.62
C VAL A 110 -7.05 -6.28 -7.30
N ALA A 111 -7.60 -6.90 -8.36
CA ALA A 111 -6.89 -7.97 -9.07
C ALA A 111 -5.60 -7.46 -9.76
N GLU A 112 -5.60 -6.22 -10.25
CA GLU A 112 -4.42 -5.61 -10.86
C GLU A 112 -3.37 -5.27 -9.81
N PHE A 113 -3.81 -4.71 -8.69
CA PHE A 113 -2.96 -4.48 -7.53
C PHE A 113 -2.28 -5.78 -7.06
N GLU A 114 -3.03 -6.87 -6.91
CA GLU A 114 -2.48 -8.18 -6.53
C GLU A 114 -1.41 -8.64 -7.52
N ARG A 115 -1.66 -8.50 -8.83
CA ARG A 115 -0.70 -8.85 -9.88
C ARG A 115 0.60 -8.04 -9.76
N LEU A 116 0.50 -6.74 -9.54
CA LEU A 116 1.65 -5.83 -9.41
C LEU A 116 2.46 -6.15 -8.14
N LEU A 117 1.78 -6.37 -7.01
CA LEU A 117 2.42 -6.71 -5.74
C LEU A 117 3.20 -8.02 -5.84
N LEU A 118 2.62 -9.05 -6.45
CA LEU A 118 3.28 -10.34 -6.62
C LEU A 118 4.47 -10.26 -7.59
N ALA A 119 4.39 -9.43 -8.63
CA ALA A 119 5.51 -9.17 -9.52
C ALA A 119 6.67 -8.47 -8.79
N ALA A 120 6.37 -7.42 -8.02
CA ALA A 120 7.38 -6.70 -7.23
C ALA A 120 8.08 -7.60 -6.20
N ARG A 121 7.35 -8.54 -5.58
CA ARG A 121 7.93 -9.55 -4.68
C ARG A 121 8.97 -10.42 -5.40
N ALA A 122 8.63 -10.92 -6.60
CA ALA A 122 9.51 -11.79 -7.37
C ALA A 122 10.80 -11.07 -7.85
N ASP A 123 10.70 -9.78 -8.16
CA ASP A 123 11.85 -8.97 -8.57
C ASP A 123 12.83 -8.75 -7.41
N GLN A 124 12.33 -8.55 -6.19
CA GLN A 124 13.18 -8.43 -4.99
C GLN A 124 13.87 -9.75 -4.61
N ASP A 125 13.19 -10.88 -4.80
CA ASP A 125 13.79 -12.21 -4.63
C ASP A 125 14.93 -12.46 -5.65
N SER A 126 14.86 -11.82 -6.82
CA SER A 126 15.84 -11.96 -7.90
C SER A 126 17.01 -10.96 -7.82
N GLY A 127 16.84 -9.87 -7.08
CA GLY A 127 17.77 -8.74 -6.99
C GLY A 127 18.92 -8.87 -5.97
N SER A 128 19.01 -9.96 -5.22
CA SER A 128 20.12 -10.18 -4.28
C SER A 128 21.36 -10.77 -4.97
N PRO A 129 22.47 -10.03 -5.16
CA PRO A 129 23.76 -10.66 -5.42
C PRO A 129 24.23 -11.36 -4.15
N SER A 130 24.57 -12.65 -4.26
CA SER A 130 25.42 -13.30 -3.26
C SER A 130 26.77 -12.60 -3.24
N ALA A 131 27.09 -11.93 -2.14
CA ALA A 131 28.43 -11.43 -1.83
C ALA A 131 28.68 -11.56 -0.32
#